data_AF-A0A087VKU2-F1
#
_entry.id   AF-A0A087VKU2-F1
#
_cell.length_a   1.000
_cell.length_b   1.000
_cell.length_c   1.000
_cell.angle_alpha   90.00
_cell.angle_beta   90.00
_cell.angle_gamma   90.00
#
_symmetry.space_group_name_H-M   'P 1'
#
loop_
_entity.id
_entity.type
_entity.pdbx_description
1 polymer ?
#
loop_
_entity_poly.entity_id
_entity_poly.type
_entity_poly.pdbx_seq_one_letter_code
_entity_poly.pdbx_strand_id
1 'polypeptide(L)'
;KMYEGVPVLLSLLHSDHIKLLWSIVWILVQVCEDPETSVEIRIWGGIKQLLHILQGGRNLVSDRSSVGSLSSANAAGRIQHLHLSDDLSPDEMQENIFSLQAACCAAITELMLNETNAYQVVQVGRLYSVKITYSMLHRIMSSLCCKLIATVYTVSKIYQNLNLCRLFPTDLFEIFIDIGHYVRDISAYEELVSKLNLLKEDELKQIAESIESMNQNKAPTKHIGNYAILEHLGSGAFGSVYKV
;
A
#
# COMPACT_ATOMS: atom_id res chain seq x y z
N LYS A 1 -20.95 4.16 -25.52
CA LYS A 1 -19.99 3.04 -25.75
C LYS A 1 -19.30 2.81 -24.43
N MET A 2 -19.47 1.66 -23.78
CA MET A 2 -18.59 1.30 -22.66
C MET A 2 -17.22 1.01 -23.26
N TYR A 3 -16.21 1.75 -22.84
CA TYR A 3 -14.84 1.52 -23.29
C TYR A 3 -14.32 0.31 -22.52
N GLU A 4 -14.04 -0.81 -23.20
CA GLU A 4 -13.52 -2.05 -22.57
C GLU A 4 -12.10 -1.91 -21.99
N GLY A 5 -11.54 -0.69 -21.93
CA GLY A 5 -10.20 -0.43 -21.46
C GLY A 5 -10.00 -0.80 -19.98
N VAL A 6 -10.94 -0.44 -19.09
CA VAL A 6 -10.80 -0.73 -17.66
C VAL A 6 -10.79 -2.24 -17.36
N PRO A 7 -11.76 -3.04 -17.86
CA PRO A 7 -11.71 -4.50 -17.67
C PRO A 7 -10.41 -5.13 -18.19
N VAL A 8 -9.91 -4.68 -19.34
CA VAL A 8 -8.65 -5.18 -19.92
C VAL A 8 -7.47 -4.83 -19.01
N LEU A 9 -7.34 -3.57 -18.57
CA LEU A 9 -6.27 -3.15 -17.67
C LEU A 9 -6.30 -3.94 -16.35
N LEU A 10 -7.49 -4.11 -15.76
CA LEU A 10 -7.65 -4.87 -14.53
C LEU A 10 -7.33 -6.36 -14.72
N SER A 11 -7.67 -6.95 -15.87
CA SER A 11 -7.29 -8.34 -16.15
C SER A 11 -5.77 -8.54 -16.11
N LEU A 12 -5.01 -7.54 -16.57
CA LEU A 12 -3.54 -7.58 -16.62
C LEU A 12 -2.88 -7.39 -15.24
N LEU A 13 -3.60 -6.92 -14.22
CA LEU A 13 -3.08 -6.85 -12.84
C LEU A 13 -2.77 -8.23 -12.25
N HIS A 14 -3.25 -9.31 -12.88
CA HIS A 14 -2.91 -10.69 -12.51
C HIS A 14 -1.57 -11.15 -13.08
N SER A 15 -0.86 -10.35 -13.89
CA SER A 15 0.49 -10.68 -14.33
C SER A 15 1.46 -10.76 -13.14
N ASP A 16 2.50 -11.59 -13.24
CA ASP A 16 3.60 -11.61 -12.28
C ASP A 16 4.74 -10.66 -12.69
N HIS A 17 4.67 -10.04 -13.88
CA HIS A 17 5.75 -9.21 -14.39
C HIS A 17 5.74 -7.79 -13.77
N ILE A 18 6.76 -7.48 -12.97
CA ILE A 18 6.80 -6.28 -12.13
C ILE A 18 6.72 -4.97 -12.91
N LYS A 19 7.44 -4.85 -14.04
CA LYS A 19 7.43 -3.63 -14.86
C LYS A 19 6.11 -3.44 -15.58
N LEU A 20 5.46 -4.55 -15.96
CA LEU A 20 4.15 -4.52 -16.60
C LEU A 20 3.11 -4.05 -15.59
N LEU A 21 3.09 -4.65 -14.39
CA LEU A 21 2.23 -4.21 -13.29
C LEU A 21 2.44 -2.73 -12.98
N TRP A 22 3.69 -2.28 -12.87
CA TRP A 22 4.00 -0.87 -12.60
C TRP A 22 3.41 0.06 -13.66
N SER A 23 3.56 -0.31 -14.93
CA SER A 23 3.02 0.47 -16.06
C SER A 23 1.49 0.52 -16.05
N ILE A 24 0.83 -0.62 -15.82
CA ILE A 24 -0.63 -0.72 -15.74
C ILE A 24 -1.16 0.11 -14.58
N VAL A 25 -0.53 -0.01 -13.40
CA VAL A 25 -0.95 0.74 -12.22
C VAL A 25 -0.78 2.24 -12.46
N TRP A 26 0.27 2.68 -13.14
CA TRP A 26 0.42 4.09 -13.52
C TRP A 26 -0.66 4.57 -14.48
N ILE A 27 -1.05 3.75 -15.46
CA ILE A 27 -2.20 4.06 -16.31
C ILE A 27 -3.45 4.20 -15.45
N LEU A 28 -3.67 3.29 -14.49
CA LEU A 28 -4.79 3.37 -13.54
C LEU A 28 -4.77 4.67 -12.74
N VAL A 29 -3.61 5.11 -12.23
CA VAL A 29 -3.49 6.42 -11.53
C VAL A 29 -4.05 7.56 -12.39
N GLN A 30 -3.68 7.61 -13.67
CA GLN A 30 -4.11 8.68 -14.58
C GLN A 30 -5.61 8.61 -14.90
N VAL A 31 -6.14 7.41 -15.10
CA VAL A 31 -7.56 7.26 -15.47
C VAL A 31 -8.50 7.35 -14.27
N CYS A 32 -8.00 7.16 -13.04
CA CYS A 32 -8.77 7.38 -11.81
C CYS A 32 -9.18 8.84 -11.60
N GLU A 33 -8.54 9.78 -12.30
CA GLU A 33 -8.92 11.19 -12.25
C GLU A 33 -10.32 11.43 -12.82
N ASP A 34 -10.77 10.59 -13.76
CA ASP A 34 -12.11 10.64 -14.31
C ASP A 34 -13.11 9.90 -13.37
N PRO A 35 -14.18 10.57 -12.92
CA PRO A 35 -15.11 9.99 -11.94
C PRO A 35 -15.87 8.77 -12.47
N GLU A 36 -16.19 8.71 -13.77
CA GLU A 36 -16.87 7.55 -14.36
C GLU A 36 -15.95 6.34 -14.37
N THR A 37 -14.71 6.54 -14.79
CA THR A 37 -13.68 5.50 -14.83
C THR A 37 -13.33 4.99 -13.41
N SER A 38 -13.25 5.89 -12.44
CA SER A 38 -13.06 5.56 -11.02
C SER A 38 -14.16 4.64 -10.47
N VAL A 39 -15.42 4.90 -10.85
CA VAL A 39 -16.56 4.04 -10.51
C VAL A 39 -16.47 2.69 -11.23
N GLU A 40 -16.08 2.66 -12.49
CA GLU A 40 -15.89 1.43 -13.25
C GLU A 40 -14.81 0.55 -12.62
N ILE A 41 -13.65 1.11 -12.28
CA ILE A 41 -12.56 0.41 -11.58
C ILE A 41 -13.06 -0.22 -10.29
N ARG A 42 -13.89 0.50 -9.51
CA ARG A 42 -14.52 -0.03 -8.30
C ARG A 42 -15.41 -1.23 -8.60
N ILE A 43 -16.32 -1.10 -9.56
CA ILE A 43 -17.31 -2.14 -9.91
C ILE A 43 -16.62 -3.43 -10.36
N TRP A 44 -15.54 -3.31 -11.14
CA TRP A 44 -14.73 -4.45 -11.59
C TRP A 44 -13.74 -4.97 -10.53
N GLY A 45 -13.83 -4.47 -9.29
CA GLY A 45 -13.03 -4.97 -8.17
C GLY A 45 -11.56 -4.56 -8.20
N GLY A 46 -11.19 -3.54 -8.97
CA GLY A 46 -9.81 -3.05 -9.07
C GLY A 46 -9.22 -2.63 -7.72
N ILE A 47 -10.04 -2.08 -6.81
CA ILE A 47 -9.62 -1.74 -5.45
C ILE A 47 -9.06 -2.95 -4.70
N LYS A 48 -9.72 -4.11 -4.79
CA LYS A 48 -9.25 -5.34 -4.12
C LYS A 48 -7.93 -5.83 -4.72
N GLN A 49 -7.79 -5.73 -6.04
CA GLN A 49 -6.60 -6.17 -6.76
C GLN A 49 -5.38 -5.29 -6.43
N LEU A 50 -5.54 -3.96 -6.43
CA LEU A 50 -4.49 -3.02 -6.04
C LEU A 50 -4.05 -3.22 -4.59
N LEU A 51 -5.01 -3.40 -3.68
CA LEU A 51 -4.73 -3.74 -2.28
C LEU A 51 -3.97 -5.06 -2.16
N HIS A 52 -4.33 -6.09 -2.93
CA HIS A 52 -3.62 -7.37 -2.91
C HIS A 52 -2.17 -7.26 -3.39
N ILE A 53 -1.90 -6.49 -4.46
CA ILE A 53 -0.54 -6.23 -4.92
C ILE A 53 0.29 -5.55 -3.82
N LEU A 54 -0.30 -4.59 -3.11
CA LEU A 54 0.35 -3.90 -2.01
C LEU A 54 0.78 -4.80 -0.84
N GLN A 55 0.08 -5.92 -0.60
CA GLN A 55 0.43 -6.87 0.48
C GLN A 55 1.79 -7.54 0.25
N GLY A 56 2.29 -7.56 -0.99
CA GLY A 56 3.59 -8.14 -1.31
C GLY A 56 3.63 -9.67 -1.14
N GLY A 57 2.48 -10.35 -1.27
CA GLY A 57 2.38 -11.82 -1.17
C GLY A 57 2.67 -12.57 -2.47
N ARG A 58 2.98 -11.85 -3.56
CA ARG A 58 3.19 -12.43 -4.89
C ARG A 58 4.68 -12.55 -5.22
N ASN A 59 5.06 -13.68 -5.80
CA ASN A 59 6.40 -13.87 -6.35
C ASN A 59 6.49 -13.16 -7.69
N LEU A 60 6.94 -11.91 -7.67
CA LEU A 60 7.06 -11.08 -8.86
C LEU A 60 8.31 -11.45 -9.66
N VAL A 61 8.14 -11.45 -10.98
CA VAL A 61 9.14 -11.81 -11.98
C VAL A 61 9.53 -10.54 -12.73
N SER A 62 10.78 -10.46 -13.16
CA SER A 62 11.27 -9.40 -14.04
C SER A 62 11.90 -10.06 -15.27
N ASP A 63 11.97 -9.40 -16.42
CA ASP A 63 12.54 -9.95 -17.66
C ASP A 63 13.94 -10.60 -17.50
N ARG A 64 14.64 -10.27 -16.41
CA ARG A 64 15.99 -10.78 -16.08
C ARG A 64 16.02 -11.88 -15.03
N SER A 65 14.90 -12.27 -14.42
CA SER A 65 14.86 -13.40 -13.49
C SER A 65 14.84 -14.72 -14.28
N SER A 66 16.04 -15.23 -14.55
CA SER A 66 16.36 -16.60 -14.96
C SER A 66 15.41 -17.30 -15.96
N VAL A 67 15.68 -17.11 -17.25
CA VAL A 67 15.53 -18.20 -18.25
C VAL A 67 16.68 -19.20 -18.04
N GLY A 68 16.81 -19.73 -16.83
CA GLY A 68 17.93 -20.59 -16.42
C GLY A 68 17.70 -22.07 -16.66
N SER A 69 16.56 -22.48 -17.21
CA SER A 69 16.24 -23.91 -17.37
C SER A 69 15.26 -24.21 -18.52
N LEU A 70 15.39 -23.52 -19.65
CA LEU A 70 14.85 -24.05 -20.91
C LEU A 70 15.96 -24.80 -21.63
N SER A 71 16.30 -26.00 -21.13
CA SER A 71 16.93 -27.03 -21.95
C SER A 71 15.92 -27.49 -22.99
N SER A 72 15.74 -26.72 -24.07
CA SER A 72 15.08 -27.22 -25.27
C SER A 72 16.11 -27.98 -26.09
N ALA A 73 15.86 -29.28 -26.25
CA ALA A 73 16.60 -30.15 -27.14
C ALA A 73 16.71 -29.54 -28.56
N ASN A 74 17.86 -29.77 -29.19
CA ASN A 74 18.22 -29.48 -30.60
C ASN A 74 18.85 -28.11 -30.89
N ALA A 75 20.17 -28.07 -30.97
CA ALA A 75 20.88 -27.86 -32.25
C ALA A 75 22.40 -27.80 -31.99
N ALA A 76 23.15 -28.64 -32.69
CA ALA A 76 24.59 -28.57 -32.76
C ALA A 76 25.00 -27.23 -33.40
N GLY A 77 25.61 -26.35 -32.61
CA GLY A 77 26.19 -25.10 -33.10
C GLY A 77 26.81 -24.34 -31.93
N ARG A 78 28.13 -24.11 -32.00
CA ARG A 78 28.89 -23.30 -31.05
C ARG A 78 28.25 -21.91 -30.90
N ILE A 79 27.44 -21.73 -29.86
CA ILE A 79 27.15 -20.40 -29.32
C ILE A 79 28.14 -20.22 -28.19
N GLN A 80 29.14 -19.35 -28.40
CA GLN A 80 29.95 -18.82 -27.31
C GLN A 80 28.97 -18.26 -26.28
N HIS A 81 28.90 -18.93 -25.13
CA HIS A 81 28.16 -18.50 -23.96
C HIS A 81 28.78 -17.18 -23.50
N LEU A 82 28.35 -16.06 -24.08
CA LEU A 82 28.56 -14.74 -23.51
C LEU A 82 27.75 -14.74 -22.21
N HIS A 83 28.43 -15.11 -21.14
CA HIS A 83 27.93 -15.11 -19.77
C HIS A 83 27.77 -13.65 -19.32
N LEU A 84 26.83 -12.91 -19.93
CA LEU A 84 26.24 -11.74 -19.28
C LEU A 84 25.13 -12.25 -18.35
N SER A 85 25.56 -12.92 -17.29
CA SER A 85 24.75 -13.14 -16.11
C SER A 85 24.68 -11.82 -15.34
N ASP A 86 23.91 -10.87 -15.87
CA ASP A 86 23.41 -9.71 -15.10
C ASP A 86 22.06 -10.12 -14.51
N ASP A 87 22.10 -11.08 -13.57
CA ASP A 87 20.99 -11.30 -12.66
C ASP A 87 20.74 -9.97 -11.93
N LEU A 88 19.48 -9.51 -11.86
CA LEU A 88 19.13 -8.30 -11.10
C LEU A 88 19.66 -8.46 -9.67
N SER A 89 20.33 -7.44 -9.16
CA SER A 89 20.74 -7.47 -7.77
C SER A 89 19.48 -7.57 -6.88
N PRO A 90 19.57 -8.22 -5.71
CA PRO A 90 18.45 -8.26 -4.78
C PRO A 90 17.97 -6.85 -4.40
N ASP A 91 18.86 -5.87 -4.43
CA ASP A 91 18.57 -4.46 -4.17
C ASP A 91 17.72 -3.85 -5.30
N GLU A 92 18.07 -4.08 -6.57
CA GLU A 92 17.29 -3.60 -7.73
C GLU A 92 15.89 -4.23 -7.78
N MET A 93 15.75 -5.52 -7.47
CA MET A 93 14.44 -6.16 -7.39
C MET A 93 13.59 -5.52 -6.28
N GLN A 94 14.19 -5.27 -5.12
CA GLN A 94 13.52 -4.65 -3.99
C GLN A 94 13.07 -3.21 -4.31
N GLU A 95 13.88 -2.41 -5.01
CA GLU A 95 13.50 -1.06 -5.47
C GLU A 95 12.33 -1.07 -6.45
N ASN A 96 12.29 -2.03 -7.37
CA ASN A 96 11.17 -2.19 -8.29
C ASN A 96 9.87 -2.55 -7.54
N ILE A 97 9.96 -3.38 -6.49
CA ILE A 97 8.80 -3.73 -5.64
C ILE A 97 8.28 -2.48 -4.94
N PHE A 98 9.16 -1.67 -4.35
CA PHE A 98 8.75 -0.43 -3.72
C PHE A 98 8.12 0.55 -4.71
N SER A 99 8.69 0.66 -5.91
CA SER A 99 8.15 1.51 -6.97
C SER A 99 6.73 1.07 -7.37
N LEU A 100 6.49 -0.24 -7.48
CA LEU A 100 5.16 -0.79 -7.75
C LEU A 100 4.18 -0.53 -6.60
N GLN A 101 4.61 -0.75 -5.36
CA GLN A 101 3.76 -0.48 -4.19
C GLN A 101 3.39 1.00 -4.12
N ALA A 102 4.33 1.90 -4.34
CA ALA A 102 4.05 3.33 -4.31
C ALA A 102 3.08 3.76 -5.43
N ALA A 103 3.19 3.18 -6.63
CA ALA A 103 2.21 3.39 -7.70
C ALA A 103 0.81 2.91 -7.29
N CYS A 104 0.70 1.75 -6.62
CA CYS A 104 -0.58 1.24 -6.13
C CYS A 104 -1.20 2.17 -5.07
N CYS A 105 -0.38 2.73 -4.18
CA CYS A 105 -0.82 3.71 -3.20
C CYS A 105 -1.34 4.98 -3.86
N ALA A 106 -0.65 5.50 -4.87
CA ALA A 106 -1.12 6.65 -5.63
C ALA A 106 -2.49 6.37 -6.29
N ALA A 107 -2.68 5.19 -6.90
CA ALA A 107 -3.94 4.82 -7.52
C ALA A 107 -5.08 4.74 -6.49
N ILE A 108 -4.80 4.16 -5.31
CA ILE A 108 -5.77 4.10 -4.22
C ILE A 108 -6.10 5.50 -3.69
N THR A 109 -5.13 6.40 -3.55
CA THR A 109 -5.38 7.79 -3.14
C THR A 109 -6.36 8.48 -4.07
N GLU A 110 -6.15 8.39 -5.39
CA GLU A 110 -7.07 8.98 -6.38
C GLU A 110 -8.46 8.34 -6.30
N LEU A 111 -8.54 7.02 -6.14
CA LEU A 111 -9.83 6.33 -5.96
C LEU A 111 -10.55 6.77 -4.68
N MET A 112 -9.83 7.05 -3.60
CA MET A 112 -10.41 7.45 -2.31
C MET A 112 -10.94 8.89 -2.28
N LEU A 113 -10.73 9.68 -3.32
CA LEU A 113 -11.41 10.98 -3.46
C LEU A 113 -12.93 10.82 -3.59
N ASN A 114 -13.40 9.65 -4.03
CA ASN A 114 -14.81 9.28 -3.99
C ASN A 114 -15.15 8.59 -2.66
N GLU A 115 -16.09 9.15 -1.89
CA GLU A 115 -16.49 8.64 -0.57
C GLU A 115 -16.90 7.15 -0.58
N THR A 116 -17.57 6.70 -1.64
CA THR A 116 -18.02 5.30 -1.76
C THR A 116 -16.85 4.35 -1.99
N ASN A 117 -15.92 4.73 -2.87
CA ASN A 117 -14.68 3.99 -3.06
C ASN A 117 -13.88 3.96 -1.77
N ALA A 118 -13.84 5.08 -1.06
CA ALA A 118 -13.07 5.23 0.15
C ALA A 118 -13.62 4.35 1.29
N TYR A 119 -14.94 4.24 1.41
CA TYR A 119 -15.58 3.26 2.29
C TYR A 119 -15.25 1.81 1.89
N GLN A 120 -15.20 1.49 0.59
CA GLN A 120 -14.81 0.15 0.13
C GLN A 120 -13.33 -0.14 0.41
N VAL A 121 -12.43 0.81 0.18
CA VAL A 121 -11.02 0.71 0.56
C VAL A 121 -10.90 0.51 2.06
N VAL A 122 -11.70 1.18 2.88
CA VAL A 122 -11.71 0.97 4.33
C VAL A 122 -12.23 -0.42 4.70
N GLN A 123 -13.29 -0.91 4.07
CA GLN A 123 -13.84 -2.25 4.35
C GLN A 123 -12.89 -3.38 3.94
N VAL A 124 -12.33 -3.30 2.73
CA VAL A 124 -11.38 -4.28 2.22
C VAL A 124 -10.04 -4.09 2.93
N GLY A 125 -9.61 -2.84 3.12
CA GLY A 125 -8.34 -2.35 3.63
C GLY A 125 -8.07 -2.55 5.13
N ARG A 126 -8.97 -3.22 5.88
CA ARG A 126 -8.82 -3.44 7.34
C ARG A 126 -7.57 -4.25 7.76
N LEU A 127 -6.82 -4.79 6.79
CA LEU A 127 -5.54 -5.50 6.96
C LEU A 127 -4.29 -4.71 6.50
N TYR A 128 -4.46 -3.56 5.84
CA TYR A 128 -3.45 -3.04 4.90
C TYR A 128 -2.71 -1.81 5.44
N SER A 129 -3.34 -1.07 6.36
CA SER A 129 -2.79 0.16 6.94
C SER A 129 -1.50 -0.03 7.75
N VAL A 130 -1.16 -1.26 8.15
CA VAL A 130 -0.04 -1.49 9.07
C VAL A 130 1.28 -1.77 8.38
N LYS A 131 1.30 -2.73 7.45
CA LYS A 131 2.55 -3.15 6.80
C LYS A 131 3.02 -2.14 5.75
N ILE A 132 2.08 -1.49 5.06
CA ILE A 132 2.38 -0.55 3.97
C ILE A 132 2.87 0.78 4.55
N THR A 133 2.18 1.32 5.56
CA THR A 133 2.58 2.58 6.20
C THR A 133 3.95 2.43 6.86
N TYR A 134 4.20 1.34 7.57
CA TYR A 134 5.52 1.10 8.18
C TYR A 134 6.64 0.92 7.12
N SER A 135 6.44 0.04 6.14
CA SER A 135 7.47 -0.28 5.15
C SER A 135 7.80 0.89 4.23
N MET A 136 6.86 1.82 4.00
CA MET A 136 7.11 3.02 3.20
C MET A 136 7.59 4.22 4.02
N LEU A 137 7.16 4.37 5.28
CA LEU A 137 7.65 5.42 6.19
C LEU A 137 9.14 5.25 6.48
N HIS A 138 9.61 4.01 6.60
CA HIS A 138 11.01 3.68 6.91
C HIS A 138 12.00 3.97 5.77
N ARG A 139 11.57 4.22 4.52
CA ARG A 139 12.51 4.11 3.38
C ARG A 139 12.42 5.17 2.29
N ILE A 140 11.65 6.25 2.42
CA ILE A 140 11.45 7.17 1.30
C ILE A 140 11.69 8.64 1.68
N MET A 141 12.81 9.17 1.17
CA MET A 141 13.03 10.58 0.83
C MET A 141 12.54 10.82 -0.62
N SER A 142 11.27 11.22 -0.88
CA SER A 142 10.82 11.86 -2.14
C SER A 142 9.29 12.05 -2.21
N SER A 143 8.82 12.73 -3.27
CA SER A 143 7.44 13.09 -3.64
C SER A 143 6.38 11.97 -3.63
N LEU A 144 6.78 10.71 -3.64
CA LEU A 144 5.88 9.55 -3.51
C LEU A 144 5.32 9.40 -2.09
N CYS A 145 6.06 9.87 -1.08
CA CYS A 145 5.60 9.93 0.32
C CYS A 145 4.33 10.74 0.47
N CYS A 146 4.23 11.90 -0.19
CA CYS A 146 3.10 12.81 -0.06
C CYS A 146 1.78 12.15 -0.43
N LYS A 147 1.79 11.35 -1.51
CA LYS A 147 0.58 10.65 -2.00
C LYS A 147 0.16 9.51 -1.08
N LEU A 148 1.13 8.77 -0.55
CA LEU A 148 0.92 7.71 0.42
C LEU A 148 0.40 8.27 1.75
N ILE A 149 1.05 9.32 2.22
CA ILE A 149 0.72 10.02 3.45
C ILE A 149 -0.68 10.62 3.35
N ALA A 150 -1.04 11.18 2.20
CA ALA A 150 -2.39 11.62 1.93
C ALA A 150 -3.39 10.44 1.80
N THR A 151 -2.97 9.26 1.30
CA THR A 151 -3.80 8.04 1.41
C THR A 151 -4.06 7.74 2.88
N VAL A 152 -3.01 7.65 3.70
CA VAL A 152 -3.11 7.30 5.12
C VAL A 152 -3.97 8.32 5.87
N TYR A 153 -3.81 9.61 5.61
CA TYR A 153 -4.66 10.66 6.15
C TYR A 153 -6.12 10.52 5.70
N THR A 154 -6.37 10.34 4.40
CA THR A 154 -7.74 10.21 3.84
C THR A 154 -8.43 8.97 4.41
N VAL A 155 -7.74 7.83 4.39
CA VAL A 155 -8.14 6.58 5.04
C VAL A 155 -8.50 6.84 6.49
N SER A 156 -7.61 7.50 7.24
CA SER A 156 -7.80 7.72 8.67
C SER A 156 -8.88 8.76 9.01
N LYS A 157 -9.13 9.74 8.15
CA LYS A 157 -10.24 10.70 8.26
C LYS A 157 -11.60 10.02 8.06
N ILE A 158 -11.67 9.02 7.18
CA ILE A 158 -12.86 8.18 6.95
C ILE A 158 -13.06 7.20 8.11
N TYR A 159 -11.97 6.66 8.66
CA TYR A 159 -11.99 6.02 9.97
C TYR A 159 -12.21 7.08 11.07
N GLN A 160 -13.44 7.60 11.23
CA GLN A 160 -13.86 8.48 12.35
C GLN A 160 -13.60 7.92 13.78
N ASN A 161 -12.84 6.82 13.92
CA ASN A 161 -12.53 6.12 15.17
C ASN A 161 -11.06 5.66 15.30
N LEU A 162 -10.17 5.99 14.37
CA LEU A 162 -8.73 5.83 14.63
C LEU A 162 -8.27 7.06 15.39
N ASN A 163 -7.72 6.87 16.59
CA ASN A 163 -7.04 7.92 17.36
C ASN A 163 -5.81 8.40 16.55
N LEU A 164 -6.03 9.20 15.51
CA LEU A 164 -5.01 9.77 14.63
C LEU A 164 -4.01 10.61 15.39
N CYS A 165 -4.48 11.31 16.43
CA CYS A 165 -3.63 12.02 17.39
C CYS A 165 -2.64 11.08 18.11
N ARG A 166 -2.84 9.77 18.09
CA ARG A 166 -1.96 8.75 18.66
C ARG A 166 -1.02 8.13 17.61
N LEU A 167 -1.27 8.35 16.32
CA LEU A 167 -0.46 7.81 15.22
C LEU A 167 0.74 8.68 14.89
N PHE A 168 0.59 10.00 14.96
CA PHE A 168 1.64 10.95 14.61
C PHE A 168 1.94 11.90 15.77
N PRO A 169 3.19 12.39 15.90
CA PRO A 169 3.50 13.51 16.78
C PRO A 169 2.60 14.71 16.49
N THR A 170 2.23 15.46 17.52
CA THR A 170 1.27 16.57 17.43
C THR A 170 1.66 17.59 16.37
N ASP A 171 2.95 17.96 16.31
CA ASP A 171 3.50 18.94 15.38
C ASP A 171 3.40 18.50 13.90
N LEU A 172 3.32 17.20 13.66
CA LEU A 172 3.20 16.60 12.34
C LEU A 172 1.72 16.46 11.97
N PHE A 173 0.88 16.11 12.96
CA PHE A 173 -0.59 16.10 12.84
C PHE A 173 -1.19 17.48 12.57
N GLU A 174 -0.60 18.55 13.08
CA GLU A 174 -1.02 19.93 12.78
C GLU A 174 -0.89 20.25 11.29
N ILE A 175 0.27 19.98 10.68
CA ILE A 175 0.48 20.17 9.23
C ILE A 175 -0.54 19.36 8.41
N PHE A 176 -0.85 18.14 8.86
CA PHE A 176 -1.88 17.32 8.23
C PHE A 176 -3.27 17.96 8.27
N ILE A 177 -3.64 18.60 9.39
CA ILE A 177 -4.90 19.32 9.51
C ILE A 177 -4.91 20.52 8.56
N ASP A 178 -3.81 21.26 8.50
CA ASP A 178 -3.69 22.47 7.68
C ASP A 178 -3.77 22.18 6.18
N ILE A 179 -3.18 21.06 5.72
CA ILE A 179 -3.33 20.59 4.33
C ILE A 179 -4.79 20.21 4.04
N GLY A 180 -5.49 19.63 5.02
CA GLY A 180 -6.89 19.25 4.89
C GLY A 180 -7.09 18.03 3.98
N HIS A 181 -7.95 18.14 2.95
CA HIS A 181 -8.18 17.03 2.01
C HIS A 181 -7.00 16.85 1.04
N TYR A 182 -6.89 15.68 0.39
CA TYR A 182 -5.83 15.43 -0.60
C TYR A 182 -5.73 16.56 -1.62
N VAL A 183 -4.56 17.21 -1.63
CA VAL A 183 -4.14 18.19 -2.63
C VAL A 183 -3.30 17.47 -3.67
N ARG A 184 -3.55 17.70 -4.97
CA ARG A 184 -2.75 17.10 -6.06
C ARG A 184 -1.38 17.75 -6.23
N ASP A 185 -1.28 19.03 -5.87
CA ASP A 185 0.00 19.74 -5.88
C ASP A 185 0.92 19.17 -4.81
N ILE A 186 2.06 18.64 -5.26
CA ILE A 186 3.06 18.01 -4.41
C ILE A 186 3.72 19.04 -3.49
N SER A 187 3.79 20.30 -3.92
CA SER A 187 4.37 21.41 -3.18
C SER A 187 3.66 21.65 -1.85
N ALA A 188 2.35 21.33 -1.78
CA ALA A 188 1.56 21.44 -0.55
C ALA A 188 2.04 20.53 0.60
N TYR A 189 2.88 19.54 0.30
CA TYR A 189 3.39 18.57 1.28
C TYR A 189 4.89 18.75 1.59
N GLU A 190 5.53 19.79 1.05
CA GLU A 190 6.98 19.99 1.22
C GLU A 190 7.38 20.16 2.70
N GLU A 191 6.58 20.92 3.46
CA GLU A 191 6.77 21.09 4.90
C GLU A 191 6.61 19.75 5.66
N LEU A 192 5.59 18.97 5.27
CA LEU A 192 5.32 17.67 5.88
C LEU A 192 6.47 16.69 5.67
N VAL A 193 6.98 16.60 4.44
CA VAL A 193 8.15 15.78 4.09
C VAL A 193 9.38 16.25 4.88
N SER A 194 9.57 17.56 5.00
CA SER A 194 10.69 18.13 5.75
C SER A 194 10.65 17.73 7.22
N LYS A 195 9.50 17.85 7.90
CA LYS A 195 9.36 17.40 9.30
C LYS A 195 9.50 15.89 9.45
N LEU A 196 8.97 15.12 8.50
CA LEU A 196 9.01 13.66 8.56
C LEU A 196 10.44 13.13 8.40
N ASN A 197 11.26 13.76 7.55
CA ASN A 197 12.68 13.45 7.41
C ASN A 197 13.53 13.84 8.64
N LEU A 198 13.01 14.70 9.51
CA LEU A 198 13.67 15.12 10.76
C LEU A 198 13.30 14.23 11.95
N LEU A 199 12.36 13.30 11.79
CA LEU A 199 11.96 12.38 12.86
C LEU A 199 13.12 11.47 13.24
N LYS A 200 13.27 11.25 14.55
CA LYS A 200 14.27 10.31 15.08
C LYS A 200 13.76 8.88 14.94
N GLU A 201 14.70 7.94 14.96
CA GLU A 201 14.39 6.50 14.91
C GLU A 201 13.39 6.07 16.00
N ASP A 202 13.50 6.63 17.20
CA ASP A 202 12.59 6.35 18.32
C ASP A 202 11.15 6.81 18.02
N GLU A 203 10.98 7.94 17.34
CA GLU A 203 9.66 8.47 16.96
C GLU A 203 9.07 7.65 15.81
N LEU A 204 9.89 7.25 14.84
CA LEU A 204 9.48 6.33 13.77
C LEU A 204 9.03 4.98 14.34
N LYS A 205 9.74 4.47 15.35
CA LYS A 205 9.38 3.25 16.06
C LYS A 205 8.08 3.41 16.83
N GLN A 206 7.86 4.54 17.49
CA GLN A 206 6.59 4.83 18.17
C GLN A 206 5.41 4.90 17.20
N ILE A 207 5.60 5.50 16.02
CA ILE A 207 4.58 5.51 14.95
C ILE A 207 4.29 4.08 14.50
N ALA A 208 5.31 3.27 14.28
CA ALA A 208 5.18 1.86 13.91
C ALA A 208 4.39 1.03 14.92
N GLU A 209 4.76 1.13 16.20
CA GLU A 209 4.09 0.45 17.31
C GLU A 209 2.63 0.92 17.46
N SER A 210 2.38 2.23 17.25
CA SER A 210 1.04 2.80 17.30
C SER A 210 0.17 2.26 16.17
N ILE A 211 0.70 2.19 14.95
CA ILE A 211 0.05 1.58 13.79
C ILE A 211 -0.25 0.10 14.04
N GLU A 212 0.72 -0.67 14.54
CA GLU A 212 0.54 -2.08 14.87
C GLU A 212 -0.49 -2.30 15.98
N SER A 213 -0.52 -1.40 16.97
CA SER A 213 -1.48 -1.45 18.08
C SER A 213 -2.93 -1.35 17.58
N MET A 214 -3.15 -0.59 16.51
CA MET A 214 -4.46 -0.35 15.89
C MET A 214 -4.92 -1.47 14.96
N ASN A 215 -4.07 -2.45 14.66
CA ASN A 215 -4.46 -3.61 13.86
C ASN A 215 -5.55 -4.42 14.60
N GLN A 216 -6.78 -4.37 14.10
CA GLN A 216 -7.91 -5.07 14.73
C GLN A 216 -7.96 -6.57 14.38
N ASN A 217 -7.15 -7.03 13.42
CA ASN A 217 -7.03 -8.43 13.04
C ASN A 217 -5.82 -9.10 13.70
N LYS A 218 -5.56 -8.77 14.96
CA LYS A 218 -4.58 -9.50 15.77
C LYS A 218 -5.02 -10.94 15.91
N ALA A 219 -4.08 -11.87 15.80
CA ALA A 219 -4.32 -13.24 16.22
C ALA A 219 -4.82 -13.21 17.67
N PRO A 220 -5.78 -14.06 18.05
CA PRO A 220 -6.34 -14.05 19.39
C PRO A 220 -5.23 -14.12 20.43
N THR A 221 -5.18 -13.15 21.33
CA THR A 221 -4.12 -13.06 22.35
C THR A 221 -4.26 -14.20 23.36
N LYS A 222 -5.50 -14.63 23.61
CA LYS A 222 -5.84 -15.77 24.46
C LYS A 222 -7.24 -16.28 24.15
N HIS A 223 -7.55 -17.48 24.59
CA HIS A 223 -8.93 -18.01 24.55
C HIS A 223 -9.47 -18.09 25.98
N ILE A 224 -10.69 -17.60 26.20
CA ILE A 224 -11.43 -17.84 27.45
C ILE A 224 -12.69 -18.61 27.08
N GLY A 225 -12.71 -19.90 27.43
CA GLY A 225 -13.75 -20.83 26.98
C GLY A 225 -13.74 -20.95 25.45
N ASN A 226 -14.90 -20.69 24.83
CA ASN A 226 -15.09 -20.73 23.38
C ASN A 226 -14.85 -19.37 22.69
N TYR A 227 -14.46 -18.35 23.44
CA TYR A 227 -14.25 -17.01 22.91
C TYR A 227 -12.76 -16.73 22.67
N ALA A 228 -12.45 -16.29 21.47
CA ALA A 228 -11.13 -15.83 21.06
C ALA A 228 -10.98 -14.35 21.45
N ILE A 229 -10.10 -14.03 22.39
CA ILE A 229 -9.94 -12.65 22.87
C ILE A 229 -8.92 -11.92 21.99
N LEU A 230 -9.35 -10.80 21.44
CA LEU A 230 -8.58 -9.93 20.54
C LEU A 230 -7.85 -8.81 21.29
N GLU A 231 -8.52 -8.18 22.28
CA GLU A 231 -7.98 -7.01 22.98
C GLU A 231 -8.56 -6.89 24.38
N HIS A 232 -7.79 -6.39 25.34
CA HIS A 232 -8.31 -5.98 26.65
C HIS A 232 -8.68 -4.50 26.60
N LEU A 233 -9.96 -4.20 26.80
CA LEU A 233 -10.49 -2.84 26.70
C LEU A 233 -10.44 -2.09 28.04
N GLY A 234 -10.36 -2.81 29.16
CA GLY A 234 -10.22 -2.20 30.48
C GLY A 234 -10.61 -3.14 31.62
N SER A 235 -10.20 -2.78 32.84
CA SER A 235 -10.55 -3.50 34.06
C SER A 235 -11.21 -2.56 35.07
N GLY A 236 -12.29 -3.03 35.69
CA GLY A 236 -13.00 -2.33 36.77
C GLY A 236 -13.35 -3.28 37.92
N ALA A 237 -14.08 -2.77 38.91
CA ALA A 237 -14.48 -3.52 40.11
C ALA A 237 -15.30 -4.78 39.81
N PHE A 238 -15.93 -4.85 38.62
CA PHE A 238 -16.77 -5.96 38.17
C PHE A 238 -16.08 -6.90 37.18
N GLY A 239 -14.77 -6.74 36.95
CA GLY A 239 -14.00 -7.59 36.08
C GLY A 239 -13.35 -6.85 34.91
N SER A 240 -12.88 -7.63 33.94
CA SER A 240 -12.18 -7.13 32.75
C SER A 240 -13.07 -7.22 31.52
N VAL A 241 -13.12 -6.15 30.74
CA VAL A 241 -13.81 -6.10 29.45
C VAL A 241 -12.82 -6.45 28.36
N TYR A 242 -13.19 -7.39 27.51
CA TYR A 242 -12.38 -7.86 26.39
C TYR A 242 -13.15 -7.70 25.08
N LYS A 243 -12.44 -7.32 24.03
CA LYS A 243 -12.88 -7.49 22.65
C LYS A 243 -12.69 -8.94 22.28
N VAL A 244 -13.74 -9.59 21.81
CA VAL A 244 -13.81 -11.00 21.38
C VAL A 244 -14.24 -11.05 19.92
#